data_AF-F0RKM1-F1
#
_entry.id   AF-F0RKM1-F1
#
_cell.length_a   1.000
_cell.length_b   1.000
_cell.length_c   1.000
_cell.angle_alpha   90.00
_cell.angle_beta   90.00
_cell.angle_gamma   90.00
#
_symmetry.space_group_name_H-M   'P 1'
#
loop_
_entity.id
_entity.type
_entity.pdbx_description
1 polymer ?
#
loop_
_entity_poly.entity_id
_entity_poly.type
_entity_poly.pdbx_seq_one_letter_code
_entity_poly.pdbx_strand_id
1 'polypeptide(L)'
;MRRSRLLTAWAALTVLAALLLWGVTFLDLFFAGQSVSEVDPCPYQPADHVAYDLQGLRFFCDGQLLGPGSGNPSYPIVLGALALNVLVLWLMQARGRQARQMLRVNLWTLAITLALGWPVLEVGERVQNAFLARGDVMTVQAGPALIYSRRCEERAEENGLCLRQSGLLWPNPTAWGIAGLALTGLAGLRRECPERGRAAALAALPGGFQSCASALRAALRAVKRREKW
;
A
#
# COMPACT_ATOMS: atom_id res chain seq x y z
N MET A 1 5.48 -31.75 6.02
CA MET A 1 5.74 -31.15 4.69
C MET A 1 7.02 -30.33 4.78
N ARG A 2 8.03 -30.60 3.94
CA ARG A 2 9.25 -29.79 3.90
C ARG A 2 8.97 -28.49 3.13
N ARG A 3 9.24 -27.34 3.73
CA ARG A 3 9.25 -26.06 3.03
C ARG A 3 10.36 -26.07 1.97
N SER A 4 10.06 -25.54 0.80
CA SER A 4 11.11 -25.22 -0.16
C SER A 4 11.91 -24.04 0.39
N ARG A 5 13.23 -24.22 0.56
CA ARG A 5 14.14 -23.13 0.95
C ARG A 5 14.03 -21.96 -0.03
N LEU A 6 13.90 -22.28 -1.32
CA LEU A 6 13.76 -21.31 -2.39
C LEU A 6 12.46 -20.48 -2.28
N LEU A 7 11.31 -21.11 -1.99
CA LEU A 7 10.06 -20.36 -1.78
C LEU A 7 10.08 -19.52 -0.50
N THR A 8 10.80 -19.97 0.52
CA THR A 8 10.97 -19.21 1.76
C THR A 8 11.85 -17.98 1.53
N ALA A 9 12.94 -18.14 0.77
CA ALA A 9 13.79 -17.04 0.34
C ALA A 9 13.01 -16.05 -0.54
N TRP A 10 12.24 -16.55 -1.51
CA TRP A 10 11.38 -15.71 -2.35
C TRP A 10 10.37 -14.92 -1.52
N ALA A 11 9.70 -15.56 -0.56
CA ALA A 11 8.76 -14.89 0.33
C ALA A 11 9.41 -13.78 1.16
N ALA A 12 10.64 -13.99 1.65
CA ALA A 12 11.41 -12.94 2.33
C ALA A 12 11.79 -11.80 1.38
N LEU A 13 12.20 -12.12 0.15
CA LEU A 13 12.46 -11.12 -0.89
C LEU A 13 11.20 -10.33 -1.27
N THR A 14 10.02 -10.95 -1.26
CA THR A 14 8.75 -10.25 -1.50
C THR A 14 8.47 -9.22 -0.40
N VAL A 15 8.72 -9.54 0.86
CA VAL A 15 8.58 -8.59 1.98
C VAL A 15 9.59 -7.46 1.86
N LEU A 16 10.85 -7.78 1.55
CA LEU A 16 11.90 -6.78 1.33
C LEU A 16 11.56 -5.86 0.16
N ALA A 17 11.08 -6.42 -0.95
CA ALA A 17 10.64 -5.65 -2.12
C ALA A 17 9.49 -4.70 -1.77
N ALA A 18 8.54 -5.11 -0.93
CA ALA A 18 7.47 -4.21 -0.47
C ALA A 18 8.02 -3.02 0.36
N LEU A 19 9.00 -3.26 1.23
CA LEU A 19 9.66 -2.18 1.99
C LEU A 19 10.46 -1.23 1.08
N LEU A 20 11.17 -1.77 0.10
CA LEU A 20 11.91 -0.97 -0.88
C LEU A 20 10.96 -0.14 -1.76
N LEU A 21 9.87 -0.74 -2.23
CA LEU A 21 8.84 -0.03 -2.99
C LEU A 21 8.17 1.06 -2.16
N TRP A 22 7.94 0.83 -0.87
CA TRP A 22 7.46 1.89 0.02
C TRP A 22 8.44 3.07 0.08
N GLY A 23 9.73 2.81 0.23
CA GLY A 23 10.76 3.86 0.22
C GLY A 23 10.82 4.61 -1.11
N VAL A 24 10.83 3.89 -2.24
CA VAL A 24 10.88 4.48 -3.58
C VAL A 24 9.62 5.31 -3.85
N THR A 25 8.43 4.79 -3.55
CA THR A 25 7.17 5.52 -3.75
C THR A 25 7.04 6.71 -2.81
N PHE A 26 7.57 6.63 -1.59
CA PHE A 26 7.65 7.78 -0.71
C PHE A 26 8.53 8.88 -1.30
N LEU A 27 9.73 8.54 -1.79
CA LEU A 27 10.64 9.51 -2.41
C LEU A 27 10.09 10.13 -3.69
N ASP A 28 9.44 9.31 -4.54
CA ASP A 28 8.74 9.76 -5.75
C ASP A 28 7.65 10.77 -5.41
N LEU A 29 6.87 10.50 -4.35
CA LEU A 29 5.70 11.31 -4.01
C LEU A 29 6.00 12.48 -3.05
N PHE A 30 7.15 12.48 -2.37
CA PHE A 30 7.47 13.47 -1.33
C PHE A 30 7.39 14.92 -1.83
N PHE A 31 7.78 15.17 -3.08
CA PHE A 31 7.69 16.49 -3.73
C PHE A 31 6.57 16.59 -4.77
N ALA A 32 5.76 15.55 -4.94
CA ALA A 32 4.70 15.55 -5.93
C ALA A 32 3.66 16.60 -5.59
N GLY A 33 3.27 17.43 -6.56
CA GLY A 33 2.27 18.49 -6.38
C GLY A 33 2.82 19.84 -5.91
N GLN A 34 4.15 19.96 -5.73
CA GLN A 34 4.82 21.21 -5.41
C GLN A 34 5.97 21.49 -6.37
N SER A 35 6.11 22.74 -6.79
CA SER A 35 7.38 23.22 -7.33
C SER A 35 8.34 23.53 -6.18
N VAL A 36 9.60 23.14 -6.34
CA VAL A 36 10.67 23.39 -5.35
C VAL A 36 11.86 24.15 -5.95
N SER A 37 11.78 24.56 -7.21
CA SER A 37 12.88 25.18 -7.95
C SER A 37 12.45 26.45 -8.67
N GLU A 38 13.36 27.42 -8.78
CA GLU A 38 13.20 28.63 -9.60
C GLU A 38 13.14 28.33 -11.11
N VAL A 39 13.57 27.14 -11.51
CA VAL A 39 13.61 26.70 -12.91
C VAL A 39 12.33 25.98 -13.34
N ASP A 40 11.45 25.66 -12.38
CA ASP A 40 10.18 25.03 -12.67
C ASP A 40 9.23 26.01 -13.38
N PRO A 41 8.26 25.51 -14.16
CA PRO A 41 7.31 26.35 -14.88
C PRO A 41 6.45 27.24 -13.97
N CYS A 42 6.24 26.82 -12.72
CA CYS A 42 5.58 27.61 -11.68
C CYS A 42 6.39 27.59 -10.37
N PRO A 43 7.42 28.45 -10.23
CA PRO A 43 8.32 28.43 -9.08
C PRO A 43 7.58 28.54 -7.75
N TYR A 44 7.82 27.59 -6.85
CA TYR A 44 7.28 27.54 -5.49
C TYR A 44 5.75 27.53 -5.37
N GLN A 45 5.03 27.30 -6.47
CA GLN A 45 3.58 27.23 -6.45
C GLN A 45 3.10 25.78 -6.26
N PRO A 46 1.96 25.59 -5.56
CA PRO A 46 1.28 24.31 -5.49
C PRO A 46 0.56 24.01 -6.81
N ALA A 47 0.22 22.75 -7.03
CA ALA A 47 -0.63 22.36 -8.15
C ALA A 47 -2.03 22.95 -8.03
N ASP A 48 -2.59 23.47 -9.13
CA ASP A 48 -3.97 23.93 -9.24
C ASP A 48 -4.92 22.84 -9.80
N HIS A 49 -4.34 21.87 -10.49
CA HIS A 49 -5.05 20.80 -11.16
C HIS A 49 -4.28 19.48 -11.04
N VAL A 50 -5.02 18.37 -11.00
CA VAL A 50 -4.47 17.02 -10.89
C VAL A 50 -5.06 16.10 -11.93
N ALA A 51 -4.27 15.15 -12.41
CA ALA A 51 -4.76 14.06 -13.26
C ALA A 51 -4.22 12.72 -12.74
N TYR A 52 -5.13 11.79 -12.46
CA TYR A 52 -4.83 10.48 -11.87
C TYR A 52 -5.20 9.37 -12.84
N ASP A 53 -4.18 8.62 -13.27
CA ASP A 53 -4.33 7.54 -14.25
C ASP A 53 -3.53 6.30 -13.80
N LEU A 54 -3.68 5.16 -14.49
CA LEU A 54 -2.88 3.96 -14.35
C LEU A 54 -1.41 4.26 -14.62
N GLN A 55 -1.12 5.27 -15.44
CA GLN A 55 0.24 5.72 -15.74
C GLN A 55 0.89 6.50 -14.60
N GLY A 56 0.12 6.94 -13.60
CA GLY A 56 0.65 7.62 -12.42
C GLY A 56 -0.13 8.88 -12.05
N LEU A 57 0.42 9.59 -11.07
CA LEU A 57 -0.14 10.83 -10.55
C LEU A 57 0.56 12.01 -11.21
N ARG A 58 -0.23 12.88 -11.86
CA ARG A 58 0.24 14.09 -12.51
C ARG A 58 -0.37 15.31 -11.84
N PHE A 59 0.45 16.33 -11.68
CA PHE A 59 0.11 17.57 -11.01
C PHE A 59 0.44 18.71 -11.94
N PHE A 60 -0.44 19.68 -12.05
CA PHE A 60 -0.29 20.78 -12.99
C PHE A 60 -0.40 22.11 -12.25
N CYS A 61 0.22 23.14 -12.82
CA CYS A 61 0.03 24.53 -12.49
C CYS A 61 -0.11 25.31 -13.80
N ASP A 62 -1.21 26.04 -13.99
CA ASP A 62 -1.49 26.79 -15.22
C ASP A 62 -1.35 25.94 -16.50
N GLY A 63 -1.77 24.68 -16.41
CA GLY A 63 -1.69 23.69 -17.50
C GLY A 63 -0.29 23.10 -17.75
N GLN A 64 0.74 23.51 -16.99
CA GLN A 64 2.09 22.98 -17.09
C GLN A 64 2.31 21.88 -16.04
N LEU A 65 2.95 20.77 -16.45
CA LEU A 65 3.21 19.65 -15.54
C LEU A 65 4.29 20.02 -14.52
N LEU A 66 4.00 19.79 -13.23
CA LEU A 66 4.93 19.95 -12.13
C LEU A 66 5.73 18.67 -11.89
N GLY A 67 7.04 18.83 -11.68
CA GLY A 67 7.97 17.73 -11.42
C GLY A 67 8.52 17.08 -12.70
N PRO A 68 9.06 15.85 -12.62
CA PRO A 68 9.67 15.20 -13.77
C PRO A 68 8.65 15.00 -14.90
N GLY A 69 9.07 15.21 -16.15
CA GLY A 69 8.21 15.28 -17.34
C GLY A 69 7.32 14.05 -17.61
N SER A 70 7.51 12.94 -16.88
CA SER A 70 6.70 11.71 -16.95
C SER A 70 5.59 11.63 -15.89
N GLY A 71 5.52 12.57 -14.95
CA GLY A 71 4.69 12.45 -13.75
C GLY A 71 5.30 11.50 -12.70
N ASN A 72 4.49 11.07 -11.74
CA ASN A 72 4.91 10.23 -10.60
C ASN A 72 4.46 8.77 -10.80
N PRO A 73 5.35 7.87 -11.27
CA PRO A 73 5.00 6.51 -11.71
C PRO A 73 4.89 5.49 -10.57
N SER A 74 4.79 5.92 -9.31
CA SER A 74 4.63 5.04 -8.15
C SER A 74 3.58 3.93 -8.33
N TYR A 75 2.41 4.29 -8.85
CA TYR A 75 1.29 3.35 -9.02
C TYR A 75 1.54 2.25 -10.08
N PRO A 76 1.94 2.56 -11.34
CA PRO A 76 2.26 1.52 -12.32
C PRO A 76 3.47 0.67 -11.91
N ILE A 77 4.46 1.23 -11.20
CA ILE A 77 5.60 0.45 -10.68
C ILE A 77 5.11 -0.65 -9.73
N VAL A 78 4.20 -0.31 -8.81
CA VAL A 78 3.64 -1.29 -7.87
C VAL A 78 2.78 -2.34 -8.58
N LEU A 79 1.97 -1.94 -9.56
CA LEU A 79 1.21 -2.88 -10.39
C LEU A 79 2.13 -3.84 -11.16
N GLY A 80 3.20 -3.31 -11.75
CA GLY A 80 4.22 -4.10 -12.45
C GLY A 80 4.89 -5.12 -11.53
N ALA A 81 5.24 -4.72 -10.31
CA ALA A 81 5.82 -5.62 -9.31
C ALA A 81 4.86 -6.74 -8.90
N LEU A 82 3.58 -6.43 -8.69
CA LEU A 82 2.55 -7.43 -8.39
C LEU A 82 2.37 -8.41 -9.54
N ALA A 83 2.27 -7.91 -10.78
CA ALA A 83 2.11 -8.72 -11.99
C ALA A 83 3.31 -9.66 -12.22
N LEU A 84 4.53 -9.15 -12.05
CA LEU A 84 5.74 -9.96 -12.13
C LEU A 84 5.75 -11.06 -11.07
N ASN A 85 5.36 -10.73 -9.84
CA ASN A 85 5.28 -11.72 -8.76
C ASN A 85 4.17 -12.76 -9.01
N VAL A 86 3.04 -12.38 -9.63
CA VAL A 86 2.01 -13.34 -10.08
C VAL A 86 2.61 -14.29 -11.12
N LEU A 87 3.31 -13.77 -12.13
CA LEU A 87 3.92 -14.58 -13.18
C LEU A 87 4.92 -15.60 -12.61
N VAL A 88 5.83 -15.16 -11.74
CA VAL A 88 6.81 -16.04 -11.09
C VAL A 88 6.11 -17.12 -10.25
N LEU A 89 5.14 -16.74 -9.43
CA LEU A 89 4.42 -17.69 -8.57
C LEU A 89 3.54 -18.66 -9.37
N TRP A 90 2.99 -18.22 -10.50
CA TRP A 90 2.24 -19.05 -11.43
C TRP A 90 3.12 -20.16 -12.01
N LEU A 91 4.33 -19.82 -12.48
CA LEU A 91 5.31 -20.80 -12.97
C LEU A 91 5.75 -21.78 -11.88
N MET A 92 5.70 -21.34 -10.62
CA MET A 92 6.10 -22.14 -9.47
C MET A 92 4.94 -22.87 -8.77
N GLN A 93 3.70 -22.73 -9.23
CA GLN A 93 2.51 -23.20 -8.49
C GLN A 93 2.50 -24.73 -8.27
N ALA A 94 3.10 -25.49 -9.20
CA ALA A 94 3.25 -26.94 -9.09
C ALA A 94 4.20 -27.36 -7.94
N ARG A 95 5.03 -26.45 -7.43
CA ARG A 95 6.04 -26.75 -6.39
C ARG A 95 5.48 -26.84 -4.97
N GLY A 96 4.19 -26.58 -4.75
CA GLY A 96 3.53 -26.90 -3.47
C GLY A 96 2.40 -25.96 -3.05
N ARG A 97 1.80 -26.26 -1.89
CA ARG A 97 0.72 -25.43 -1.30
C ARG A 97 1.16 -24.00 -0.98
N GLN A 98 2.41 -23.81 -0.53
CA GLN A 98 3.00 -22.50 -0.24
C GLN A 98 2.95 -21.56 -1.45
N ALA A 99 3.40 -22.03 -2.63
CA ALA A 99 3.37 -21.23 -3.85
C ALA A 99 1.94 -20.87 -4.27
N ARG A 100 1.00 -21.82 -4.19
CA ARG A 100 -0.43 -21.58 -4.49
C ARG A 100 -1.07 -20.57 -3.53
N GLN A 101 -0.71 -20.62 -2.24
CA GLN A 101 -1.21 -19.66 -1.26
C GLN A 101 -0.69 -18.25 -1.55
N MET A 102 0.61 -18.10 -1.79
CA MET A 102 1.21 -16.82 -2.18
C MET A 102 0.56 -16.28 -3.47
N LEU A 103 0.41 -17.14 -4.49
CA LEU A 103 -0.22 -16.78 -5.75
C LEU A 103 -1.66 -16.29 -5.54
N ARG A 104 -2.46 -16.99 -4.73
CA ARG A 104 -3.85 -16.59 -4.44
C ARG A 104 -3.89 -15.22 -3.79
N VAL A 105 -3.06 -14.97 -2.77
CA VAL A 105 -3.01 -13.65 -2.10
C VAL A 105 -2.59 -12.57 -3.09
N ASN A 106 -1.58 -12.83 -3.91
CA ASN A 106 -1.07 -11.86 -4.87
C ASN A 106 -2.09 -11.55 -5.99
N LEU A 107 -2.83 -12.56 -6.47
CA LEU A 107 -3.90 -12.38 -7.45
C LEU A 107 -5.03 -11.51 -6.89
N TRP A 108 -5.46 -11.77 -5.64
CA TRP A 108 -6.47 -10.93 -4.99
C TRP A 108 -5.98 -9.50 -4.78
N THR A 109 -4.74 -9.32 -4.35
CA THR A 109 -4.11 -8.00 -4.26
C THR A 109 -4.11 -7.30 -5.61
N LEU A 110 -3.61 -7.95 -6.67
CA LEU A 110 -3.55 -7.36 -8.01
C LEU A 110 -4.94 -6.99 -8.51
N ALA A 111 -5.94 -7.85 -8.31
CA ALA A 111 -7.32 -7.58 -8.69
C ALA A 111 -7.91 -6.40 -7.92
N ILE A 112 -7.71 -6.33 -6.59
CA ILE A 112 -8.19 -5.22 -5.76
C ILE A 112 -7.50 -3.92 -6.16
N THR A 113 -6.17 -3.92 -6.24
CA THR A 113 -5.41 -2.72 -6.59
C THR A 113 -5.78 -2.24 -7.99
N LEU A 114 -5.90 -3.11 -8.98
CA LEU A 114 -6.26 -2.70 -10.34
C LEU A 114 -7.73 -2.28 -10.46
N ALA A 115 -8.67 -3.14 -10.04
CA ALA A 115 -10.10 -2.97 -10.29
C ALA A 115 -10.76 -1.94 -9.37
N LEU A 116 -10.31 -1.81 -8.11
CA LEU A 116 -10.79 -0.77 -7.20
C LEU A 116 -9.89 0.46 -7.20
N GLY A 117 -8.59 0.30 -7.44
CA GLY A 117 -7.68 1.45 -7.47
C GLY A 117 -7.97 2.41 -8.62
N TRP A 118 -8.31 1.90 -9.81
CA TRP A 118 -8.67 2.76 -10.95
C TRP A 118 -9.88 3.67 -10.65
N PRO A 119 -11.06 3.16 -10.25
CA PRO A 119 -12.19 4.01 -9.88
C PRO A 119 -11.86 4.98 -8.74
N VAL A 120 -11.02 4.58 -7.80
CA VAL A 120 -10.61 5.44 -6.68
C VAL A 120 -9.75 6.61 -7.17
N LEU A 121 -8.85 6.37 -8.13
CA LEU A 121 -8.09 7.44 -8.77
C LEU A 121 -9.00 8.37 -9.57
N GLU A 122 -9.91 7.82 -10.38
CA GLU A 122 -10.82 8.60 -11.22
C GLU A 122 -11.78 9.47 -10.38
N VAL A 123 -12.39 8.91 -9.34
CA VAL A 123 -13.25 9.68 -8.43
C VAL A 123 -12.42 10.69 -7.64
N GLY A 124 -11.22 10.30 -7.20
CA GLY A 124 -10.28 11.18 -6.51
C GLY A 124 -9.93 12.41 -7.33
N GLU A 125 -9.63 12.22 -8.61
CA GLU A 125 -9.34 13.31 -9.54
C GLU A 125 -10.50 14.30 -9.60
N ARG A 126 -11.72 13.81 -9.82
CA ARG A 126 -12.92 14.66 -9.90
C ARG A 126 -13.16 15.43 -8.60
N VAL A 127 -13.08 14.76 -7.46
CA VAL A 127 -13.31 15.36 -6.14
C VAL A 127 -12.24 16.40 -5.82
N GLN A 128 -10.99 16.10 -6.12
CA GLN A 128 -9.85 16.96 -5.82
C GLN A 128 -9.83 18.18 -6.73
N ASN A 129 -10.03 18.02 -8.03
CA ASN A 129 -10.16 19.16 -8.95
C ASN A 129 -11.36 20.05 -8.60
N ALA A 130 -12.50 19.47 -8.20
CA ALA A 130 -13.65 20.25 -7.74
C ALA A 130 -13.37 21.00 -6.42
N PHE A 131 -12.49 20.47 -5.56
CA PHE A 131 -12.05 21.12 -4.33
C PHE A 131 -11.08 22.27 -4.61
N LEU A 132 -10.12 22.06 -5.53
CA LEU A 132 -9.10 23.04 -5.93
C LEU A 132 -9.73 24.24 -6.67
N ALA A 133 -10.77 24.03 -7.48
CA ALA A 133 -11.44 25.09 -8.24
C ALA A 133 -12.22 26.13 -7.40
N ARG A 134 -12.33 25.95 -6.07
CA ARG A 134 -13.25 26.73 -5.21
C ARG A 134 -12.55 27.70 -4.24
N GLY A 135 -11.24 27.89 -4.35
CA GLY A 135 -10.53 28.78 -3.45
C GLY A 135 -9.04 28.86 -3.79
N ASP A 136 -8.30 29.51 -2.89
CA ASP A 136 -6.87 29.70 -3.05
C ASP A 136 -6.10 28.47 -2.55
N VAL A 137 -5.38 27.80 -3.44
CA VAL A 137 -4.71 26.54 -3.15
C VAL A 137 -3.45 26.81 -2.35
N MET A 138 -3.34 26.21 -1.17
CA MET A 138 -2.16 26.35 -0.33
C MET A 138 -1.16 25.23 -0.57
N THR A 139 -1.64 23.98 -0.60
CA THR A 139 -0.79 22.82 -0.81
C THR A 139 -1.56 21.73 -1.54
N VAL A 140 -0.86 21.04 -2.45
CA VAL A 140 -1.29 19.77 -3.03
C VAL A 140 -0.09 18.85 -2.95
N GLN A 141 -0.26 17.69 -2.34
CA GLN A 141 0.81 16.73 -2.21
C GLN A 141 0.26 15.30 -2.24
N ALA A 142 1.10 14.37 -2.67
CA ALA A 142 0.81 12.95 -2.54
C ALA A 142 1.77 12.30 -1.55
N GLY A 143 1.25 11.39 -0.75
CA GLY A 143 2.02 10.41 -0.01
C GLY A 143 1.69 9.01 -0.53
N PRO A 144 2.48 8.00 -0.12
CA PRO A 144 2.29 6.62 -0.57
C PRO A 144 0.90 6.04 -0.19
N ALA A 145 0.29 6.54 0.88
CA ALA A 145 -1.03 6.09 1.36
C ALA A 145 -2.17 7.09 1.14
N LEU A 146 -1.88 8.39 1.09
CA LEU A 146 -2.88 9.44 1.04
C LEU A 146 -2.43 10.54 0.09
N ILE A 147 -3.37 11.04 -0.68
CA ILE A 147 -3.24 12.29 -1.41
C ILE A 147 -3.90 13.36 -0.55
N TYR A 148 -3.24 14.52 -0.41
CA TYR A 148 -3.76 15.60 0.41
C TYR A 148 -3.73 16.94 -0.32
N SER A 149 -4.78 17.72 -0.11
CA SER A 149 -4.86 19.11 -0.55
C SER A 149 -5.31 20.01 0.58
N ARG A 150 -4.78 21.22 0.65
CA ARG A 150 -5.25 22.28 1.55
C ARG A 150 -5.51 23.55 0.75
N ARG A 151 -6.57 24.25 1.12
CA ARG A 151 -6.93 25.54 0.55
C ARG A 151 -7.24 26.55 1.64
N CYS A 152 -7.08 27.81 1.30
CA CYS A 152 -7.58 28.91 2.09
C CYS A 152 -8.98 29.29 1.63
N GLU A 153 -9.94 29.31 2.55
CA GLU A 153 -11.32 29.75 2.29
C GLU A 153 -11.50 31.24 2.54
N GLU A 154 -10.73 31.81 3.47
CA GLU A 154 -10.83 33.20 3.89
C GLU A 154 -9.44 33.73 4.26
N ARG A 155 -9.04 34.84 3.65
CA ARG A 155 -7.79 35.55 3.97
C ARG A 155 -8.11 36.87 4.66
N ALA A 156 -7.33 37.22 5.68
CA ALA A 156 -7.36 38.54 6.27
C ALA A 156 -6.85 39.58 5.25
N GLU A 157 -7.61 40.65 5.04
CA GLU A 157 -7.26 41.71 4.08
C GLU A 157 -5.96 42.45 4.47
N GLU A 158 -5.69 42.56 5.77
CA GLU A 158 -4.62 43.40 6.31
C GLU A 158 -3.21 42.79 6.17
N ASN A 159 -3.10 41.47 6.23
CA ASN A 159 -1.81 40.77 6.23
C ASN A 159 -1.78 39.51 5.33
N GLY A 160 -2.86 39.23 4.61
CA GLY A 160 -2.97 38.09 3.70
C GLY A 160 -2.95 36.72 4.40
N LEU A 161 -3.01 36.66 5.74
CA LEU A 161 -3.01 35.41 6.50
C LEU A 161 -4.29 34.65 6.25
N CYS A 162 -4.17 33.33 6.10
CA CYS A 162 -5.33 32.47 5.96
C CYS A 162 -6.05 32.31 7.32
N LEU A 163 -7.26 32.86 7.43
CA LEU A 163 -8.11 32.79 8.62
C LEU A 163 -8.82 31.45 8.73
N ARG A 164 -9.23 30.88 7.59
CA ARG A 164 -9.98 29.63 7.52
C ARG A 164 -9.38 28.69 6.49
N GLN A 165 -8.97 27.51 6.96
CA GLN A 165 -8.40 26.46 6.14
C GLN A 165 -9.33 25.27 6.02
N SER A 166 -9.37 24.67 4.85
CA SER A 166 -9.99 23.35 4.64
C SER A 166 -8.99 22.40 4.02
N GLY A 167 -9.13 21.12 4.37
CA GLY A 167 -8.29 20.05 3.88
C GLY A 167 -9.14 18.95 3.24
N LEU A 168 -8.60 18.36 2.19
CA LEU A 168 -9.14 17.15 1.56
C LEU A 168 -8.08 16.06 1.64
N LEU A 169 -8.50 14.88 2.08
CA LEU A 169 -7.69 13.66 2.11
C LEU A 169 -8.34 12.61 1.23
N TRP A 170 -7.55 11.98 0.37
CA TRP A 170 -8.02 10.93 -0.53
C TRP A 170 -7.08 9.71 -0.46
N PRO A 171 -7.60 8.47 -0.46
CA PRO A 171 -6.76 7.28 -0.44
C PRO A 171 -5.88 7.16 -1.69
N ASN A 172 -4.63 6.72 -1.51
CA ASN A 172 -3.72 6.36 -2.60
C ASN A 172 -3.65 4.82 -2.76
N PRO A 173 -4.18 4.25 -3.87
CA PRO A 173 -4.15 2.80 -4.12
C PRO A 173 -2.75 2.18 -4.18
N THR A 174 -1.69 2.98 -4.34
CA THR A 174 -0.29 2.53 -4.27
C THR A 174 0.00 1.78 -2.97
N ALA A 175 -0.48 2.30 -1.83
CA ALA A 175 -0.33 1.63 -0.54
C ALA A 175 -1.01 0.25 -0.48
N TRP A 176 -2.11 0.05 -1.21
CA TRP A 176 -2.83 -1.23 -1.21
C TRP A 176 -2.00 -2.30 -1.91
N GLY A 177 -1.37 -1.94 -3.04
CA GLY A 177 -0.47 -2.84 -3.74
C GLY A 177 0.78 -3.19 -2.94
N ILE A 178 1.39 -2.21 -2.26
CA ILE A 178 2.54 -2.45 -1.37
C ILE A 178 2.14 -3.35 -0.19
N ALA A 179 1.01 -3.06 0.47
CA ALA A 179 0.51 -3.86 1.57
C ALA A 179 0.21 -5.30 1.13
N GLY A 180 -0.43 -5.48 -0.03
CA GLY A 180 -0.73 -6.81 -0.54
C GLY A 180 0.50 -7.58 -1.03
N LEU A 181 1.55 -6.90 -1.50
CA LEU A 181 2.85 -7.52 -1.76
C LEU A 181 3.49 -8.02 -0.44
N ALA A 182 3.47 -7.20 0.61
CA ALA A 182 3.95 -7.62 1.94
C ALA A 182 3.13 -8.81 2.48
N LEU A 183 1.80 -8.78 2.35
CA LEU A 183 0.91 -9.88 2.75
C LEU A 183 1.20 -11.17 1.96
N THR A 184 1.54 -11.05 0.67
CA THR A 184 1.95 -12.19 -0.15
C THR A 184 3.22 -12.85 0.40
N GLY A 185 4.24 -12.05 0.74
CA GLY A 185 5.45 -12.54 1.38
C GLY A 185 5.19 -13.19 2.74
N LEU A 186 4.39 -12.53 3.59
CA LEU A 186 4.00 -13.06 4.90
C LEU A 186 3.22 -14.37 4.79
N ALA A 187 2.33 -14.50 3.80
CA ALA A 187 1.62 -15.75 3.52
C ALA A 187 2.59 -16.89 3.18
N GLY A 188 3.66 -16.60 2.43
CA GLY A 188 4.74 -17.55 2.15
C GLY A 188 5.57 -17.94 3.38
N LEU A 189 5.73 -17.02 4.35
CA LEU A 189 6.50 -17.26 5.57
C LEU A 189 5.69 -17.93 6.69
N ARG A 190 4.35 -17.96 6.59
CA ARG A 190 3.46 -18.54 7.60
C ARG A 190 3.66 -20.05 7.74
N ARG A 191 3.93 -20.54 8.97
CA ARG A 191 4.05 -21.99 9.24
C ARG A 191 2.66 -22.60 9.19
N GLU A 192 2.40 -23.51 8.25
CA GLU A 192 1.21 -24.36 8.34
C GLU A 192 1.33 -25.21 9.60
N CYS A 193 0.37 -25.08 10.52
CA CYS A 193 0.26 -26.02 11.62
C CYS A 193 -0.01 -27.42 11.03
N PRO A 194 0.75 -28.46 11.46
CA PRO A 194 0.49 -29.81 11.00
C PRO A 194 -0.95 -30.20 11.32
N GLU A 195 -1.67 -30.76 10.34
CA GLU A 195 -3.07 -31.19 10.49
C GLU A 195 -3.26 -32.19 11.64
N ARG A 196 -2.23 -32.94 12.02
CA ARG A 196 -2.23 -33.80 13.23
C ARG A 196 -2.41 -33.01 14.54
N GLY A 197 -1.92 -31.76 14.60
CA GLY A 197 -2.16 -30.86 15.74
C GLY A 197 -3.54 -30.19 15.69
N ARG A 198 -4.14 -30.05 14.50
CA ARG A 198 -5.51 -29.54 14.34
C ARG A 198 -6.54 -30.59 14.75
N ALA A 199 -6.37 -31.85 14.34
CA ALA A 199 -7.23 -32.94 14.77
C ALA A 199 -7.10 -33.21 16.28
N ALA A 200 -5.88 -33.18 16.84
CA ALA A 200 -5.68 -33.30 18.29
C ALA A 200 -6.23 -32.08 19.08
N ALA A 201 -6.14 -30.86 18.54
CA ALA A 201 -6.70 -29.67 19.18
C ALA A 201 -8.23 -29.57 19.05
N LEU A 202 -8.82 -30.10 17.97
CA LEU A 202 -10.27 -30.19 17.77
C LEU A 202 -10.89 -31.35 18.55
N ALA A 203 -10.17 -32.45 18.76
CA ALA A 203 -10.62 -33.58 19.56
C ALA A 203 -10.49 -33.36 21.08
N ALA A 204 -9.69 -32.38 21.53
CA ALA A 204 -9.42 -32.11 22.94
C ALA A 204 -10.28 -30.99 23.56
N LEU A 205 -11.28 -30.46 22.85
CA LEU A 205 -12.11 -29.35 23.36
C LEU A 205 -13.61 -29.57 23.10
N PRO A 206 -14.46 -29.67 24.15
CA PRO A 206 -15.86 -29.39 24.01
C PRO A 206 -16.02 -27.86 23.88
N GLY A 207 -16.30 -27.39 22.67
CA GLY A 207 -16.70 -26.00 22.42
C GLY A 207 -15.59 -25.05 21.97
N GLY A 208 -15.66 -24.63 20.70
CA GLY A 208 -15.45 -23.24 20.27
C GLY A 208 -14.04 -22.64 20.33
N PHE A 209 -13.41 -22.55 19.14
CA PHE A 209 -12.46 -21.51 18.73
C PHE A 209 -11.51 -20.94 19.79
N GLN A 210 -10.32 -21.54 19.92
CA GLN A 210 -9.18 -20.85 20.49
C GLN A 210 -8.00 -20.81 19.52
N SER A 211 -7.50 -19.59 19.31
CA SER A 211 -6.30 -19.27 18.53
C SER A 211 -5.11 -20.12 18.95
N CYS A 212 -4.33 -20.59 17.98
CA CYS A 212 -3.16 -21.45 18.14
C CYS A 212 -2.11 -20.95 19.17
N ALA A 213 -2.14 -19.66 19.54
CA ALA A 213 -1.30 -19.07 20.57
C ALA A 213 -1.70 -19.50 22.00
N SER A 214 -2.99 -19.77 22.28
CA SER A 214 -3.43 -20.19 23.62
C SER A 214 -3.10 -21.66 23.90
N ALA A 215 -3.21 -22.53 22.88
CA ALA A 215 -2.83 -23.93 22.99
C ALA A 215 -1.33 -24.11 23.30
N LEU A 216 -0.46 -23.30 22.68
CA LEU A 216 0.97 -23.32 22.96
C LEU A 216 1.28 -22.84 24.40
N ARG A 217 0.58 -21.81 24.89
CA ARG A 217 0.71 -21.34 26.27
C ARG A 217 0.20 -22.38 27.29
N ALA A 218 -0.85 -23.12 26.96
CA ALA A 218 -1.36 -24.19 27.83
C ALA A 218 -0.39 -25.37 27.90
N ALA A 219 0.17 -25.80 26.77
CA ALA A 219 1.18 -26.87 26.72
C ALA A 219 2.46 -26.50 27.51
N LEU A 220 2.93 -25.25 27.39
CA LEU A 220 4.10 -24.77 28.15
C LEU A 220 3.84 -24.71 29.66
N ARG A 221 2.61 -24.40 30.09
CA ARG A 221 2.24 -24.46 31.52
C ARG A 221 2.18 -25.88 32.07
N ALA A 222 1.78 -26.85 31.24
CA ALA A 222 1.73 -28.26 31.64
C ALA A 222 3.14 -28.86 31.81
N VAL A 223 4.09 -28.50 30.93
CA VAL A 223 5.49 -28.91 31.06
C VAL A 223 6.13 -28.31 32.33
N LYS A 224 5.85 -27.03 32.63
CA LYS A 224 6.37 -26.36 33.83
C LYS A 224 5.81 -26.91 35.16
N ARG A 225 4.70 -27.67 35.13
CA ARG A 225 4.18 -28.37 36.33
C ARG A 225 4.82 -29.75 36.55
N ARG A 226 5.43 -30.36 35.54
CA ARG A 226 6.14 -31.64 35.67
C ARG A 226 7.56 -31.50 36.21
N GLU A 227 8.14 -30.30 36.22
CA GLU A 227 9.45 -30.03 36.84
C GLU A 227 9.36 -29.69 38.33
N LYS A 228 8.17 -29.81 38.96
CA LYS A 228 7.95 -29.54 40.38
C LYS A 228 7.60 -30.78 41.22
N TRP A 229 7.84 -31.98 40.68
CA TRP A 229 7.74 -33.24 41.41
C TRP A 229 9.02 -34.03 41.22
#